data_AF-A0A6A6ZZ40-F1
#
_entry.id   AF-A0A6A6ZZ40-F1
#
_cell.length_a   1.000
_cell.length_b   1.000
_cell.length_c   1.000
_cell.angle_alpha   90.00
_cell.angle_beta   90.00
_cell.angle_gamma   90.00
#
_symmetry.space_group_name_H-M   'P 1'
#
loop_
_entity.id
_entity.type
_entity.pdbx_description
1 polymer ?
#
loop_
_entity_poly.entity_id
_entity_poly.type
_entity_poly.pdbx_seq_one_letter_code
_entity_poly.pdbx_strand_id
1 'polypeptide(L)'
;MNSSMDSLVRRYIKDRTYSAISAAIKAKHISTIRLLTNFAKTNQWTLTTQVYEIMSASRIIDAWLENAAASGCYNTARTVLVTLSILSKEHRQPLLKKLFALACKDGSADLVRAMLCRKLIPTETMQLIKDTPGFYNSVLVPAHGLRLATQYGHLGVFVAIMNGCPDTNADEVIIPAIQYGRIAITNHLLQHGVKITVKQVGKLQDDLKKLYNYRGPRSFENKHLVLTYYLAAKAGMVNCPAAIPESNYLVWLIEDVEDSAYWGGRARELLEI
;
A
#
# COMPACT_ATOMS: atom_id res chain seq x y z
N MET A 1 46.40 25.83 -0.19
CA MET A 1 45.74 25.09 0.92
C MET A 1 44.25 25.43 1.12
N ASN A 2 43.73 26.56 0.64
CA ASN A 2 42.33 26.97 0.90
C ASN A 2 41.24 26.22 0.10
N SER A 3 41.54 25.62 -1.06
CA SER A 3 40.51 24.98 -1.90
C SER A 3 39.91 23.69 -1.31
N SER A 4 40.70 22.95 -0.53
CA SER A 4 40.28 21.70 0.12
C SER A 4 39.29 21.96 1.26
N MET A 5 39.60 22.96 2.10
CA MET A 5 38.77 23.32 3.25
C MET A 5 37.41 23.90 2.82
N ASP A 6 37.39 24.74 1.79
CA ASP A 6 36.16 25.26 1.20
C ASP A 6 35.25 24.15 0.62
N SER A 7 35.85 23.10 0.04
CA SER A 7 35.10 21.96 -0.49
C SER A 7 34.41 21.14 0.61
N LEU A 8 35.08 20.94 1.75
CA LEU A 8 34.53 20.19 2.89
C LEU A 8 33.40 20.96 3.58
N VAL A 9 33.58 22.27 3.77
CA VAL A 9 32.55 23.14 4.35
C VAL A 9 31.32 23.20 3.45
N ARG A 10 31.49 23.38 2.13
CA ARG A 10 30.38 23.33 1.16
C ARG A 10 29.64 22.00 1.22
N ARG A 11 30.35 20.88 1.28
CA ARG A 11 29.75 19.55 1.38
C ARG A 11 28.95 19.40 2.67
N TYR A 12 29.50 19.80 3.81
CA TYR A 12 28.81 19.73 5.10
C TYR A 12 27.50 20.54 5.10
N ILE A 13 27.53 21.77 4.58
CA ILE A 13 26.33 22.61 4.50
C ILE A 13 25.29 22.00 3.56
N LYS A 14 25.71 21.44 2.41
CA LYS A 14 24.85 20.73 1.47
C LYS A 14 24.13 19.56 2.15
N ASP A 15 24.87 18.69 2.83
CA ASP A 15 24.32 17.50 3.51
C ASP A 15 23.35 17.88 4.65
N ARG A 16 23.68 18.93 5.42
CA ARG A 16 22.79 19.47 6.47
C ARG A 16 21.53 20.08 5.89
N THR A 17 21.62 20.77 4.75
CA THR A 17 20.45 21.34 4.07
C THR A 17 19.50 20.26 3.60
N TYR A 18 20.00 19.19 2.97
CA TYR A 18 19.13 18.07 2.55
C TYR A 18 18.52 17.30 3.72
N SER A 19 19.27 17.13 4.80
CA SER A 19 18.75 16.56 6.05
C SER A 19 17.64 17.42 6.65
N ALA A 20 17.80 18.75 6.65
CA ALA A 20 16.81 19.69 7.14
C ALA A 20 15.55 19.71 6.26
N ILE A 21 15.70 19.60 4.93
CA ILE A 21 14.55 19.43 4.01
C ILE A 21 13.81 18.13 4.34
N SER A 22 14.52 17.01 4.52
CA SER A 22 13.91 15.73 4.88
C SER A 22 13.10 15.82 6.18
N ALA A 23 13.63 16.48 7.21
CA ALA A 23 12.91 16.75 8.46
C ALA A 23 11.69 17.66 8.25
N ALA A 24 11.81 18.70 7.42
CA ALA A 24 10.69 19.59 7.10
C ALA A 24 9.56 18.89 6.32
N ILE A 25 9.90 17.92 5.46
CA ILE A 25 8.93 17.07 4.76
C ILE A 25 8.16 16.22 5.78
N LYS A 26 8.86 15.54 6.69
CA LYS A 26 8.21 14.76 7.77
C LYS A 26 7.28 15.63 8.61
N ALA A 27 7.71 16.85 8.94
CA ALA A 27 6.95 17.83 9.71
C ALA A 27 5.86 18.56 8.91
N LYS A 28 5.69 18.28 7.61
CA LYS A 28 4.72 18.94 6.71
C LYS A 28 4.91 20.46 6.62
N HIS A 29 6.13 20.96 6.88
CA HIS A 29 6.39 22.40 6.99
C HIS A 29 6.77 23.01 5.63
N ILE A 30 5.74 23.27 4.81
CA ILE A 30 5.87 23.68 3.39
C ILE A 30 6.77 24.91 3.22
N SER A 31 6.65 25.91 4.09
CA SER A 31 7.43 27.16 4.03
C SER A 31 8.93 26.88 4.18
N THR A 32 9.33 26.01 5.11
CA THR A 32 10.73 25.62 5.28
C THR A 32 11.23 24.79 4.10
N ILE A 33 10.43 23.87 3.56
CA ILE A 33 10.81 23.11 2.37
C ILE A 33 11.14 24.07 1.22
N ARG A 34 10.29 25.07 0.97
CA ARG A 34 10.49 26.08 -0.08
C ARG A 34 11.74 26.93 0.18
N LEU A 35 11.92 27.44 1.40
CA LEU A 35 13.06 28.27 1.77
C LEU A 35 14.38 27.52 1.57
N LEU A 36 14.48 26.30 2.10
CA LEU A 36 15.70 25.48 1.99
C LEU A 36 15.96 25.01 0.54
N THR A 37 14.90 24.72 -0.22
CA THR A 37 15.02 24.40 -1.65
C THR A 37 15.54 25.60 -2.44
N ASN A 38 15.01 26.80 -2.20
CA ASN A 38 15.47 28.03 -2.84
C ASN A 38 16.92 28.33 -2.49
N PHE A 39 17.29 28.16 -1.21
CA PHE A 39 18.67 28.29 -0.77
C PHE A 39 19.60 27.31 -1.51
N ALA A 40 19.23 26.03 -1.63
CA ALA A 40 20.01 25.05 -2.39
C ALA A 40 20.13 25.43 -3.88
N LYS A 41 19.05 25.95 -4.49
CA LYS A 41 19.03 26.39 -5.88
C LYS A 41 19.94 27.60 -6.12
N THR A 42 19.90 28.62 -5.26
CA THR A 42 20.77 29.81 -5.36
C THR A 42 22.25 29.43 -5.27
N ASN A 43 22.58 28.39 -4.50
CA ASN A 43 23.94 27.86 -4.39
C ASN A 43 24.31 26.84 -5.48
N GLN A 44 23.46 26.63 -6.48
CA GLN A 44 23.64 25.68 -7.59
C GLN A 44 23.89 24.23 -7.10
N TRP A 45 23.30 23.84 -5.98
CA TRP A 45 23.37 22.46 -5.50
C TRP A 45 22.37 21.60 -6.27
N THR A 46 22.83 21.07 -7.40
CA THR A 46 22.09 20.08 -8.18
C THR A 46 22.13 18.71 -7.49
N LEU A 47 21.05 17.96 -7.64
CA LEU A 47 20.93 16.56 -7.22
C LEU A 47 21.60 15.59 -8.23
N THR A 48 22.12 16.05 -9.37
CA THR A 48 22.32 15.18 -10.54
C THR A 48 23.70 15.14 -11.19
N THR A 49 24.75 15.75 -10.64
CA THR A 49 25.93 16.07 -11.49
C THR A 49 27.17 15.19 -11.35
N GLN A 50 27.27 14.22 -10.43
CA GLN A 50 28.43 13.31 -10.36
C GLN A 50 28.06 11.87 -9.98
N VAL A 51 28.78 10.86 -10.49
CA VAL A 51 28.47 9.42 -10.32
C VAL A 51 28.35 8.99 -8.85
N TYR A 52 29.18 9.55 -7.95
CA TYR A 52 29.04 9.37 -6.50
C TYR A 52 27.86 10.15 -5.88
N GLU A 53 27.49 11.29 -6.48
CA GLU A 53 26.28 12.05 -6.13
C GLU A 53 25.01 11.38 -6.64
N ILE A 54 25.04 10.56 -7.70
CA ILE A 54 23.84 9.86 -8.21
C ILE A 54 23.34 8.84 -7.18
N MET A 55 24.24 8.09 -6.52
CA MET A 55 23.85 7.12 -5.48
C MET A 55 23.32 7.80 -4.21
N SER A 56 23.94 8.89 -3.76
CA SER A 56 23.48 9.65 -2.60
C SER A 56 22.22 10.45 -2.89
N ALA A 57 22.09 11.04 -4.08
CA ALA A 57 20.90 11.73 -4.53
C ALA A 57 19.71 10.77 -4.69
N SER A 58 19.92 9.56 -5.20
CA SER A 58 18.89 8.53 -5.24
C SER A 58 18.34 8.23 -3.84
N ARG A 59 19.23 8.04 -2.84
CA ARG A 59 18.81 7.84 -1.44
C ARG A 59 18.09 9.04 -0.83
N ILE A 60 18.53 10.26 -1.14
CA ILE A 60 17.90 11.49 -0.64
C ILE A 60 16.50 11.66 -1.26
N ILE A 61 16.39 11.47 -2.57
CA ILE A 61 15.12 11.52 -3.30
C ILE A 61 14.17 10.47 -2.74
N ASP A 62 14.65 9.25 -2.52
CA ASP A 62 13.86 8.16 -1.95
C ASP A 62 13.36 8.51 -0.55
N ALA A 63 14.23 8.99 0.33
CA ALA A 63 13.84 9.44 1.66
C ALA A 63 12.81 10.59 1.60
N TRP A 64 12.94 11.52 0.65
CA TRP A 64 11.97 12.60 0.50
C TRP A 64 10.61 12.11 0.01
N LEU A 65 10.59 11.16 -0.93
CA LEU A 65 9.36 10.55 -1.43
C LEU A 65 8.68 9.70 -0.34
N GLU A 66 9.44 8.91 0.41
CA GLU A 66 8.95 8.14 1.56
C GLU A 66 8.35 9.05 2.62
N ASN A 67 9.06 10.10 3.02
CA ASN A 67 8.54 11.05 4.00
C ASN A 67 7.32 11.81 3.48
N ALA A 68 7.28 12.14 2.19
CA ALA A 68 6.13 12.80 1.58
C ALA A 68 4.91 11.87 1.54
N ALA A 69 5.10 10.60 1.17
CA ALA A 69 4.06 9.58 1.17
C ALA A 69 3.52 9.33 2.58
N ALA A 70 4.40 9.06 3.55
CA ALA A 70 4.06 8.85 4.95
C ALA A 70 3.37 10.06 5.59
N SER A 71 3.66 11.28 5.10
CA SER A 71 2.98 12.49 5.59
C SER A 71 1.48 12.52 5.25
N GLY A 72 1.06 11.82 4.19
CA GLY A 72 -0.30 11.87 3.63
C GLY A 72 -0.71 13.25 3.08
N CYS A 73 0.15 14.26 3.16
CA CYS A 73 -0.18 15.63 2.79
C CYS A 73 0.12 15.87 1.31
N TYR A 74 -0.94 16.02 0.51
CA TYR A 74 -0.80 16.35 -0.92
C TYR A 74 0.03 17.61 -1.17
N ASN A 75 -0.09 18.65 -0.34
CA ASN A 75 0.66 19.89 -0.53
C ASN A 75 2.17 19.70 -0.27
N THR A 76 2.52 18.89 0.73
CA THR A 76 3.92 18.49 0.98
C THR A 76 4.45 17.69 -0.20
N ALA A 77 3.73 16.64 -0.62
CA ALA A 77 4.13 15.81 -1.75
C ALA A 77 4.25 16.60 -3.06
N ARG A 78 3.30 17.50 -3.33
CA ARG A 78 3.36 18.43 -4.46
C ARG A 78 4.59 19.33 -4.39
N THR A 79 4.91 19.87 -3.21
CA THR A 79 6.09 20.73 -3.03
C THR A 79 7.37 19.95 -3.31
N VAL A 80 7.49 18.73 -2.77
CA VAL A 80 8.60 17.82 -3.05
C VAL A 80 8.71 17.52 -4.55
N LEU A 81 7.60 17.18 -5.21
CA LEU A 81 7.59 16.93 -6.65
C LEU A 81 7.96 18.17 -7.47
N VAL A 82 7.56 19.38 -7.06
CA VAL A 82 7.96 20.63 -7.74
C VAL A 82 9.46 20.87 -7.55
N THR A 83 9.98 20.68 -6.34
CA THR A 83 11.42 20.72 -6.08
C THR A 83 12.19 19.73 -6.95
N LEU A 84 11.67 18.51 -7.08
CA LEU A 84 12.24 17.47 -7.93
C LEU A 84 11.97 17.70 -9.43
N SER A 85 10.97 18.50 -9.81
CA SER A 85 10.65 18.80 -11.23
C SER A 85 11.63 19.76 -11.92
N ILE A 86 12.65 20.22 -11.20
CA ILE A 86 13.88 20.75 -11.80
C ILE A 86 14.56 19.65 -12.66
N LEU A 87 14.31 18.37 -12.36
CA LEU A 87 14.63 17.23 -13.20
C LEU A 87 13.63 17.17 -14.37
N SER A 88 14.11 17.01 -15.60
CA SER A 88 13.31 17.11 -16.84
C SER A 88 11.98 16.31 -16.81
N LYS A 89 11.02 16.66 -17.69
CA LYS A 89 9.70 16.00 -17.78
C LYS A 89 9.80 14.46 -17.81
N GLU A 90 10.84 13.92 -18.44
CA GLU A 90 11.11 12.48 -18.56
C GLU A 90 11.37 11.79 -17.21
N HIS A 91 11.97 12.49 -16.25
CA HIS A 91 12.26 11.97 -14.91
C HIS A 91 11.08 12.10 -13.94
N ARG A 92 10.05 12.87 -14.29
CA ARG A 92 8.91 13.14 -13.41
C ARG A 92 7.97 11.94 -13.27
N GLN A 93 7.74 11.21 -14.36
CA GLN A 93 6.80 10.09 -14.37
C GLN A 93 7.25 8.93 -13.45
N PRO A 94 8.51 8.46 -13.48
CA PRO A 94 8.98 7.45 -12.53
C PRO A 94 8.82 7.87 -11.06
N LEU A 95 9.10 9.13 -10.73
CA LEU A 95 8.96 9.65 -9.37
C LEU A 95 7.50 9.70 -8.91
N LEU A 96 6.57 10.08 -9.81
CA LEU A 96 5.13 10.04 -9.54
C LEU A 96 4.64 8.62 -9.30
N LYS A 97 5.06 7.64 -10.12
CA LYS A 97 4.72 6.22 -9.93
C LYS A 97 5.24 5.70 -8.59
N LYS A 98 6.47 6.03 -8.23
CA LYS A 98 7.08 5.66 -6.95
C LYS A 98 6.34 6.28 -5.77
N LEU A 99 6.05 7.57 -5.83
CA LEU A 99 5.27 8.27 -4.80
C LEU A 99 3.89 7.64 -4.62
N PHE A 100 3.22 7.29 -5.72
CA PHE A 100 1.91 6.64 -5.66
C PHE A 100 1.99 5.28 -4.97
N ALA A 101 2.96 4.44 -5.33
CA ALA A 101 3.17 3.14 -4.69
C ALA A 101 3.46 3.29 -3.18
N LEU A 102 4.32 4.24 -2.80
CA LEU A 102 4.60 4.54 -1.40
C LEU A 102 3.34 5.03 -0.66
N ALA A 103 2.56 5.92 -1.27
CA ALA A 103 1.30 6.38 -0.68
C ALA A 103 0.30 5.23 -0.48
N CYS A 104 0.27 4.25 -1.39
CA CYS A 104 -0.57 3.06 -1.24
C CYS A 104 -0.08 2.13 -0.14
N LYS A 105 1.25 1.97 -0.03
CA LYS A 105 1.91 1.17 1.01
C LYS A 105 1.73 1.77 2.42
N ASP A 106 1.76 3.09 2.54
CA ASP A 106 1.69 3.80 3.83
C ASP A 106 0.24 4.14 4.26
N GLY A 107 -0.75 3.86 3.41
CA GLY A 107 -2.16 4.10 3.73
C GLY A 107 -2.64 5.54 3.51
N SER A 108 -1.91 6.34 2.74
CA SER A 108 -2.19 7.76 2.50
C SER A 108 -3.31 8.00 1.48
N ALA A 109 -4.55 7.67 1.87
CA ALA A 109 -5.74 7.72 1.02
C ALA A 109 -5.98 9.10 0.37
N ASP A 110 -5.79 10.19 1.10
CA ASP A 110 -5.99 11.54 0.57
C ASP A 110 -4.99 11.91 -0.52
N LEU A 111 -3.73 11.49 -0.35
CA LEU A 111 -2.70 11.67 -1.35
C LEU A 111 -3.01 10.84 -2.61
N VAL A 112 -3.40 9.58 -2.44
CA VAL A 112 -3.82 8.70 -3.54
C VAL A 112 -4.99 9.30 -4.31
N ARG A 113 -6.05 9.71 -3.60
CA ARG A 113 -7.23 10.36 -4.20
C ARG A 113 -6.82 11.63 -4.95
N ALA A 114 -6.00 12.48 -4.35
CA ALA A 114 -5.52 13.71 -4.96
C ALA A 114 -4.67 13.48 -6.23
N MET A 115 -3.92 12.37 -6.30
CA MET A 115 -3.14 11.97 -7.47
C MET A 115 -4.02 11.42 -8.59
N LEU A 116 -5.02 10.59 -8.26
CA LEU A 116 -5.98 10.03 -9.21
C LEU A 116 -6.88 11.12 -9.80
N CYS A 117 -7.50 11.97 -8.96
CA CYS A 117 -8.38 13.06 -9.41
C CYS A 117 -7.68 14.05 -10.35
N ARG A 118 -6.37 14.23 -10.20
CA ARG A 118 -5.56 15.13 -11.04
C ARG A 118 -4.95 14.44 -12.26
N LYS A 119 -5.28 13.17 -12.51
CA LYS A 119 -4.74 12.36 -13.61
C LYS A 119 -3.20 12.38 -13.63
N LEU A 120 -2.56 12.39 -12.46
CA LEU A 120 -1.10 12.36 -12.34
C LEU A 120 -0.54 10.97 -12.63
N ILE A 121 -1.38 9.94 -12.54
CA ILE A 121 -1.07 8.55 -12.84
C ILE A 121 -1.93 8.13 -14.04
N PRO A 122 -1.34 7.54 -15.09
CA PRO A 122 -2.11 6.97 -16.19
C PRO A 122 -3.03 5.88 -15.67
N THR A 123 -4.30 5.95 -16.05
CA THR A 123 -5.35 4.99 -15.64
C THR A 123 -5.62 3.92 -16.71
N GLU A 124 -4.88 3.92 -17.83
CA GLU A 124 -5.18 3.07 -18.98
C GLU A 124 -4.82 1.59 -18.75
N THR A 125 -5.85 0.75 -18.88
CA THR A 125 -5.93 -0.72 -19.09
C THR A 125 -5.12 -1.64 -18.19
N MET A 126 -5.81 -2.30 -17.24
CA MET A 126 -5.31 -3.39 -16.41
C MET A 126 -5.20 -4.74 -17.15
N GLN A 127 -4.01 -5.30 -17.20
CA GLN A 127 -3.79 -6.76 -17.16
C GLN A 127 -2.82 -7.06 -16.03
N LEU A 128 -3.30 -7.47 -14.85
CA LEU A 128 -2.41 -7.80 -13.73
C LEU A 128 -1.32 -8.77 -14.20
N ILE A 129 -0.12 -8.23 -14.43
CA ILE A 129 1.03 -9.05 -14.78
C ILE A 129 1.30 -9.90 -13.54
N LYS A 130 1.11 -11.21 -13.71
CA LYS A 130 1.79 -12.19 -12.86
C LYS A 130 3.27 -11.97 -13.15
N ASP A 131 3.96 -11.27 -12.27
CA ASP A 131 5.21 -11.76 -11.68
C ASP A 131 5.99 -10.69 -10.90
N THR A 132 6.78 -11.24 -9.98
CA THR A 132 7.84 -10.68 -9.11
C THR A 132 7.48 -9.61 -8.07
N PRO A 133 7.55 -9.95 -6.76
CA PRO A 133 7.70 -8.94 -5.72
C PRO A 133 9.04 -8.21 -5.93
N GLY A 134 9.00 -6.87 -6.00
CA GLY A 134 10.20 -6.04 -5.92
C GLY A 134 10.61 -5.27 -7.18
N PHE A 135 9.91 -5.41 -8.31
CA PHE A 135 10.20 -4.59 -9.51
C PHE A 135 9.07 -3.60 -9.83
N TYR A 136 9.39 -2.31 -9.69
CA TYR A 136 8.52 -1.14 -9.89
C TYR A 136 8.22 -0.82 -11.38
N ASN A 137 8.18 -1.85 -12.22
CA ASN A 137 8.30 -1.69 -13.67
C ASN A 137 7.00 -1.95 -14.43
N SER A 138 5.91 -2.36 -13.76
CA SER A 138 4.72 -2.76 -14.49
C SER A 138 3.92 -1.55 -15.00
N VAL A 139 3.36 -1.74 -16.19
CA VAL A 139 2.56 -0.80 -16.98
C VAL A 139 1.29 -0.33 -16.22
N LEU A 140 1.01 -0.86 -15.02
CA LEU A 140 -0.30 -0.85 -14.35
C LEU A 140 -0.23 -0.37 -12.90
N VAL A 141 0.07 0.90 -12.74
CA VAL A 141 0.29 1.56 -11.46
C VAL A 141 -0.90 1.39 -10.48
N PRO A 142 -2.18 1.51 -10.91
CA PRO A 142 -3.32 1.33 -10.01
C PRO A 142 -3.48 -0.11 -9.51
N ALA A 143 -3.23 -1.11 -10.35
CA ALA A 143 -3.33 -2.52 -9.97
C ALA A 143 -2.27 -2.90 -8.92
N HIS A 144 -1.05 -2.36 -9.07
CA HIS A 144 -0.02 -2.50 -8.06
C HIS A 144 -0.38 -1.78 -6.75
N GLY A 145 -0.92 -0.56 -6.83
CA GLY A 145 -1.42 0.17 -5.66
C GLY A 145 -2.51 -0.59 -4.91
N LEU A 146 -3.42 -1.26 -5.63
CA LEU A 146 -4.48 -2.08 -5.04
C LEU A 146 -3.91 -3.31 -4.32
N ARG A 147 -2.92 -3.99 -4.91
CA ARG A 147 -2.20 -5.09 -4.24
C ARG A 147 -1.53 -4.62 -2.95
N LEU A 148 -0.88 -3.45 -2.96
CA LEU A 148 -0.27 -2.87 -1.76
C LEU A 148 -1.33 -2.53 -0.71
N ALA A 149 -2.39 -1.82 -1.09
CA ALA A 149 -3.49 -1.49 -0.18
C ALA A 149 -4.09 -2.75 0.46
N THR A 150 -4.24 -3.82 -0.32
CA THR A 150 -4.71 -5.13 0.13
C THR A 150 -3.69 -5.83 1.02
N GLN A 151 -2.41 -5.81 0.68
CA GLN A 151 -1.37 -6.43 1.47
C GLN A 151 -1.23 -5.78 2.84
N TYR A 152 -1.34 -4.44 2.93
CA TYR A 152 -1.16 -3.69 4.17
C TYR A 152 -2.46 -3.35 4.91
N GLY A 153 -3.63 -3.62 4.31
CA GLY A 153 -4.93 -3.45 4.96
C GLY A 153 -5.48 -2.02 4.94
N HIS A 154 -5.07 -1.20 3.98
CA HIS A 154 -5.46 0.20 3.90
C HIS A 154 -6.78 0.38 3.13
N LEU A 155 -7.92 0.15 3.79
CA LEU A 155 -9.25 0.27 3.17
C LEU A 155 -9.49 1.63 2.50
N GLY A 156 -9.07 2.74 3.11
CA GLY A 156 -9.25 4.07 2.53
C GLY A 156 -8.51 4.26 1.19
N VAL A 157 -7.32 3.69 1.06
CA VAL A 157 -6.57 3.65 -0.21
C VAL A 157 -7.26 2.73 -1.19
N PHE A 158 -7.66 1.53 -0.74
CA PHE A 158 -8.35 0.53 -1.55
C PHE A 158 -9.58 1.15 -2.24
N VAL A 159 -10.46 1.78 -1.47
CA VAL A 159 -11.67 2.46 -1.96
C VAL A 159 -11.32 3.61 -2.89
N ALA A 160 -10.28 4.41 -2.57
CA ALA A 160 -9.87 5.51 -3.44
C ALA A 160 -9.42 5.02 -4.83
N ILE A 161 -8.71 3.88 -4.89
CA ILE A 161 -8.28 3.27 -6.16
C ILE A 161 -9.49 2.68 -6.91
N MET A 162 -10.34 1.90 -6.25
CA MET A 162 -11.54 1.33 -6.88
C MET A 162 -12.45 2.40 -7.48
N ASN A 163 -12.65 3.53 -6.78
CA ASN A 163 -13.48 4.63 -7.27
C ASN A 163 -12.80 5.45 -8.38
N GLY A 164 -11.47 5.59 -8.33
CA GLY A 164 -10.71 6.33 -9.33
C GLY A 164 -10.35 5.52 -10.58
N CYS A 165 -10.48 4.19 -10.52
CA CYS A 165 -10.15 3.24 -11.57
C CYS A 165 -11.21 2.13 -11.62
N PRO A 166 -12.40 2.38 -12.18
CA PRO A 166 -13.53 1.43 -12.12
C PRO A 166 -13.27 0.11 -12.87
N ASP A 167 -12.34 0.08 -13.84
CA ASP A 167 -11.94 -1.15 -14.56
C ASP A 167 -11.05 -2.08 -13.72
N THR A 168 -10.94 -1.83 -12.42
CA THR A 168 -10.15 -2.63 -11.50
C THR A 168 -10.87 -3.92 -11.15
N ASN A 169 -10.26 -5.07 -11.49
CA ASN A 169 -10.84 -6.38 -11.21
C ASN A 169 -10.83 -6.70 -9.70
N ALA A 170 -11.93 -6.40 -9.02
CA ALA A 170 -12.13 -6.65 -7.59
C ALA A 170 -12.01 -8.15 -7.22
N ASP A 171 -12.32 -9.05 -8.15
CA ASP A 171 -12.26 -10.51 -7.94
C ASP A 171 -10.82 -11.00 -7.76
N GLU A 172 -9.82 -10.26 -8.23
CA GLU A 172 -8.40 -10.63 -8.12
C GLU A 172 -7.80 -10.32 -6.75
N VAL A 173 -8.42 -9.43 -5.97
CA VAL A 173 -7.90 -8.99 -4.67
C VAL A 173 -8.58 -9.62 -3.47
N ILE A 174 -9.73 -10.26 -3.65
CA ILE A 174 -10.43 -10.94 -2.54
C ILE A 174 -9.57 -12.04 -1.89
N ILE A 175 -8.87 -12.85 -2.69
CA ILE A 175 -8.03 -13.92 -2.13
C ILE A 175 -6.83 -13.36 -1.36
N PRO A 176 -6.02 -12.44 -1.92
CA PRO A 176 -4.99 -11.76 -1.15
C PRO A 176 -5.52 -11.09 0.13
N ALA A 177 -6.69 -10.42 0.07
CA ALA A 177 -7.29 -9.80 1.26
C ALA A 177 -7.57 -10.83 2.36
N ILE A 178 -8.06 -12.01 1.99
CA ILE A 178 -8.30 -13.12 2.91
C ILE A 178 -6.99 -13.68 3.46
N GLN A 179 -6.02 -13.97 2.59
CA GLN A 179 -4.72 -14.54 2.99
C GLN A 179 -3.93 -13.63 3.94
N TYR A 180 -4.05 -12.30 3.81
CA TYR A 180 -3.43 -11.33 4.70
C TYR A 180 -4.30 -10.94 5.91
N GLY A 181 -5.50 -11.53 6.06
CA GLY A 181 -6.40 -11.26 7.18
C GLY A 181 -6.95 -9.83 7.19
N ARG A 182 -7.19 -9.23 6.02
CA ARG A 182 -7.69 -7.86 5.90
C ARG A 182 -9.21 -7.80 5.95
N ILE A 183 -9.79 -8.04 7.13
CA ILE A 183 -11.24 -8.06 7.38
C ILE A 183 -11.96 -6.90 6.70
N ALA A 184 -11.52 -5.66 6.93
CA ALA A 184 -12.20 -4.47 6.43
C ALA A 184 -12.29 -4.43 4.89
N ILE A 185 -11.24 -4.89 4.20
CA ILE A 185 -11.22 -4.97 2.73
C ILE A 185 -12.07 -6.14 2.25
N THR A 186 -11.95 -7.31 2.89
CA THR A 186 -12.77 -8.48 2.54
C THR A 186 -14.26 -8.20 2.73
N ASN A 187 -14.65 -7.61 3.85
CA ASN A 187 -16.04 -7.23 4.12
C ASN A 187 -16.53 -6.22 3.08
N HIS A 188 -15.74 -5.19 2.79
CA HIS A 188 -16.09 -4.22 1.75
C HIS A 188 -16.32 -4.87 0.38
N LEU A 189 -15.45 -5.80 -0.03
CA LEU A 189 -15.60 -6.54 -1.30
C LEU A 189 -16.88 -7.37 -1.33
N LEU A 190 -17.14 -8.15 -0.27
CA LEU A 190 -18.33 -8.99 -0.17
C LEU A 190 -19.62 -8.16 -0.18
N GLN A 191 -19.65 -7.03 0.53
CA GLN A 191 -20.77 -6.09 0.54
C GLN A 191 -21.04 -5.47 -0.84
N HIS A 192 -20.01 -5.30 -1.66
CA HIS A 192 -20.13 -4.77 -3.03
C HIS A 192 -20.32 -5.87 -4.08
N GLY A 193 -20.73 -7.08 -3.66
CA GLY A 193 -21.18 -8.13 -4.57
C GLY A 193 -20.05 -8.96 -5.19
N VAL A 194 -18.81 -8.82 -4.72
CA VAL A 194 -17.71 -9.72 -5.12
C VAL A 194 -18.02 -11.12 -4.63
N LYS A 195 -18.16 -12.05 -5.56
CA LYS A 195 -18.53 -13.44 -5.25
C LYS A 195 -17.28 -14.28 -5.09
N ILE A 196 -17.33 -15.18 -4.11
CA ILE A 196 -16.30 -16.22 -3.96
C ILE A 196 -16.70 -17.38 -4.86
N THR A 197 -15.88 -17.62 -5.89
CA THR A 197 -16.06 -18.72 -6.85
C THR A 197 -15.65 -20.07 -6.27
N VAL A 198 -16.13 -21.16 -6.85
CA VAL A 198 -15.75 -22.54 -6.49
C VAL A 198 -14.23 -22.73 -6.42
N LYS A 199 -13.49 -22.19 -7.40
CA LYS A 199 -12.02 -22.26 -7.43
C LYS A 199 -11.38 -21.54 -6.23
N GLN A 200 -11.94 -20.40 -5.85
CA GLN A 200 -11.47 -19.62 -4.71
C GLN A 200 -11.80 -20.34 -3.39
N VAL A 201 -12.98 -20.95 -3.26
CA VAL A 201 -13.35 -21.80 -2.11
C VAL A 201 -12.32 -22.93 -1.94
N GLY A 202 -12.00 -23.67 -3.01
CA GLY A 202 -11.00 -24.75 -2.94
C GLY A 202 -9.62 -24.26 -2.48
N LYS A 203 -9.20 -23.08 -2.98
CA LYS A 203 -7.94 -22.46 -2.53
C LYS A 203 -7.97 -22.07 -1.06
N LEU A 204 -9.06 -21.48 -0.57
CA LEU A 204 -9.22 -21.11 0.84
C LEU A 204 -9.14 -22.35 1.74
N GLN A 205 -9.73 -23.46 1.32
CA GLN A 205 -9.66 -24.72 2.04
C GLN A 205 -8.23 -25.26 2.10
N ASP A 206 -7.49 -25.23 1.00
CA ASP A 206 -6.09 -25.67 0.98
C ASP A 206 -5.18 -24.77 1.82
N ASP A 207 -5.44 -23.46 1.83
CA ASP A 207 -4.71 -22.52 2.68
C ASP A 207 -4.99 -22.77 4.17
N LEU A 208 -6.25 -23.01 4.56
CA LEU A 208 -6.63 -23.35 5.94
C LEU A 208 -5.98 -24.67 6.40
N LYS A 209 -5.98 -25.70 5.54
CA LYS A 209 -5.29 -26.98 5.81
C LYS A 209 -3.81 -26.74 6.15
N LYS A 210 -3.12 -25.90 5.37
CA LYS A 210 -1.70 -25.61 5.54
C LYS A 210 -1.40 -24.75 6.76
N LEU A 211 -2.18 -23.69 6.96
CA LEU A 211 -1.92 -22.70 8.02
C LEU A 211 -2.12 -23.27 9.41
N TYR A 212 -3.11 -24.15 9.57
CA TYR A 212 -3.57 -24.52 10.90
C TYR A 212 -3.38 -25.99 11.23
N ASN A 213 -3.05 -26.87 10.27
CA ASN A 213 -3.16 -28.32 10.48
C ASN A 213 -4.48 -28.62 11.24
N TYR A 214 -5.55 -27.92 10.83
CA TYR A 214 -6.65 -27.55 11.73
C TYR A 214 -7.30 -28.80 12.32
N ARG A 215 -7.09 -29.03 13.62
CA ARG A 215 -7.61 -30.19 14.37
C ARG A 215 -8.74 -29.82 15.33
N GLY A 216 -9.43 -28.70 15.10
CA GLY A 216 -10.42 -28.17 16.04
C GLY A 216 -9.80 -27.43 17.24
N PRO A 217 -10.55 -27.29 18.35
CA PRO A 217 -10.75 -26.03 19.06
C PRO A 217 -9.52 -25.63 19.89
N ARG A 218 -8.66 -24.75 19.35
CA ARG A 218 -7.54 -24.12 20.09
C ARG A 218 -7.29 -22.69 19.63
N SER A 219 -6.64 -21.93 20.52
CA SER A 219 -6.52 -20.47 20.49
C SER A 219 -6.09 -19.90 19.14
N PHE A 220 -6.98 -19.14 18.52
CA PHE A 220 -6.68 -18.33 17.35
C PHE A 220 -5.66 -17.24 17.68
N GLU A 221 -4.37 -17.51 17.45
CA GLU A 221 -3.31 -16.51 17.62
C GLU A 221 -3.52 -15.30 16.69
N ASN A 222 -4.04 -15.53 15.48
CA ASN A 222 -4.37 -14.48 14.51
C ASN A 222 -5.89 -14.34 14.31
N LYS A 223 -6.54 -13.69 15.28
CA LYS A 223 -7.97 -13.34 15.29
C LYS A 223 -8.44 -12.74 13.95
N HIS A 224 -7.66 -11.84 13.36
CA HIS A 224 -8.06 -11.15 12.12
C HIS A 224 -8.10 -12.08 10.91
N LEU A 225 -7.11 -12.97 10.80
CA LEU A 225 -7.06 -13.94 9.73
C LEU A 225 -8.25 -14.90 9.79
N VAL A 226 -8.51 -15.44 10.97
CA VAL A 226 -9.62 -16.38 11.23
C VAL A 226 -10.96 -15.76 10.87
N LEU A 227 -11.23 -14.54 11.33
CA LEU A 227 -12.44 -13.80 10.96
C LEU A 227 -12.56 -13.56 9.46
N THR A 228 -11.45 -13.27 8.78
CA THR A 228 -11.48 -13.04 7.34
C THR A 228 -11.80 -14.32 6.57
N TYR A 229 -11.26 -15.48 7.01
CA TYR A 229 -11.62 -16.78 6.45
C TYR A 229 -13.07 -17.16 6.78
N TYR A 230 -13.56 -16.85 7.99
CA TYR A 230 -14.95 -17.05 8.39
C TYR A 230 -15.93 -16.28 7.49
N LEU A 231 -15.70 -14.97 7.28
CA LEU A 231 -16.51 -14.14 6.40
C LEU A 231 -16.52 -14.69 4.97
N ALA A 232 -15.35 -15.10 4.48
CA ALA A 232 -15.22 -15.71 3.16
C ALA A 232 -15.96 -17.07 3.07
N ALA A 233 -15.89 -17.89 4.10
CA ALA A 233 -16.59 -19.18 4.16
C ALA A 233 -18.11 -18.98 4.13
N LYS A 234 -18.64 -18.06 4.97
CA LYS A 234 -20.07 -17.71 4.99
C LYS A 234 -20.55 -17.19 3.64
N ALA A 235 -19.82 -16.26 3.04
CA ALA A 235 -20.15 -15.76 1.71
C ALA A 235 -20.05 -16.85 0.63
N GLY A 236 -19.10 -17.77 0.75
CA GLY A 236 -18.98 -18.94 -0.11
C GLY A 236 -20.17 -19.89 0.00
N MET A 237 -20.69 -20.15 1.20
CA MET A 237 -21.86 -21.01 1.41
C MET A 237 -23.13 -20.43 0.78
N VAL A 238 -23.30 -19.12 0.85
CA VAL A 238 -24.44 -18.43 0.23
C VAL A 238 -24.33 -18.45 -1.29
N ASN A 239 -23.14 -18.19 -1.83
CA ASN A 239 -22.95 -18.02 -3.28
C ASN A 239 -22.70 -19.33 -4.04
N CYS A 240 -22.11 -20.33 -3.40
CA CYS A 240 -21.65 -21.59 -3.99
C CYS A 240 -21.82 -22.78 -3.01
N PRO A 241 -23.05 -23.10 -2.55
CA PRO A 241 -23.26 -24.13 -1.52
C PRO A 241 -22.74 -25.51 -1.94
N ALA A 242 -22.87 -25.87 -3.22
CA ALA A 242 -22.36 -27.14 -3.76
C ALA A 242 -20.82 -27.28 -3.71
N ALA A 243 -20.09 -26.18 -3.52
CA ALA A 243 -18.64 -26.18 -3.42
C ALA A 243 -18.12 -26.38 -1.99
N ILE A 244 -19.01 -26.39 -0.99
CA ILE A 244 -18.66 -26.56 0.42
C ILE A 244 -19.39 -27.78 0.98
N PRO A 245 -18.89 -29.02 0.74
CA PRO A 245 -19.39 -30.20 1.42
C PRO A 245 -19.29 -30.10 2.95
N GLU A 246 -20.22 -30.75 3.65
CA GLU A 246 -20.39 -30.71 5.12
C GLU A 246 -19.12 -31.12 5.90
N SER A 247 -18.24 -31.93 5.30
CA SER A 247 -16.97 -32.38 5.89
C SER A 247 -15.78 -31.45 5.62
N ASN A 248 -16.01 -30.22 5.16
CA ASN A 248 -14.94 -29.27 4.86
C ASN A 248 -14.47 -28.46 6.07
N TYR A 249 -13.16 -28.20 6.09
CA TYR A 249 -12.51 -27.28 7.03
C TYR A 249 -13.19 -25.90 7.16
N LEU A 250 -13.82 -25.41 6.09
CA LEU A 250 -14.57 -24.15 6.10
C LEU A 250 -15.86 -24.24 6.93
N VAL A 251 -16.54 -25.39 6.92
CA VAL A 251 -17.74 -25.64 7.75
C VAL A 251 -17.33 -25.72 9.21
N TRP A 252 -16.30 -26.50 9.53
CA TRP A 252 -15.78 -26.59 10.90
C TRP A 252 -15.29 -25.25 11.45
N LEU A 253 -14.70 -24.40 10.60
CA LEU A 253 -14.32 -23.04 10.98
C LEU A 253 -15.54 -22.19 11.32
N ILE A 254 -16.62 -22.31 10.53
CA ILE A 254 -17.87 -21.58 10.78
C ILE A 254 -18.47 -22.02 12.12
N GLU A 255 -18.63 -23.33 12.32
CA GLU A 255 -19.18 -23.90 13.55
C GLU A 255 -18.36 -23.48 14.77
N ASP A 256 -17.03 -23.60 14.73
CA ASP A 256 -16.16 -23.27 15.85
C ASP A 256 -16.20 -21.77 16.22
N VAL A 257 -16.27 -20.87 15.23
CA VAL A 257 -16.40 -19.42 15.46
C VAL A 257 -17.78 -19.08 16.03
N GLU A 258 -18.85 -19.67 15.52
CA GLU A 258 -20.22 -19.41 15.98
C GLU A 258 -20.48 -19.98 17.38
N ASP A 259 -20.04 -21.21 17.65
CA ASP A 259 -20.12 -21.84 18.98
C ASP A 259 -19.32 -21.03 20.00
N SER A 260 -18.10 -20.63 19.66
CA SER A 260 -17.26 -19.78 20.53
C SER A 260 -17.93 -18.43 20.86
N ALA A 261 -18.73 -17.88 19.95
CA ALA A 261 -19.43 -16.62 20.16
C ALA A 261 -20.70 -16.81 21.02
N TYR A 262 -21.43 -17.92 20.80
CA TYR A 262 -22.64 -18.27 21.54
C TYR A 262 -22.37 -18.47 23.04
N TRP A 263 -21.29 -19.18 23.39
CA TRP A 263 -20.94 -19.46 24.79
C TRP A 263 -20.29 -18.29 25.55
N GLY A 264 -20.36 -17.06 25.01
CA GLY A 264 -19.85 -15.85 25.66
C GLY A 264 -18.32 -15.76 25.67
N GLY A 265 -17.63 -16.53 24.84
CA GLY A 265 -16.18 -16.54 24.73
C GLY A 265 -15.61 -15.39 23.90
N ARG A 266 -14.27 -15.40 23.75
CA ARG A 266 -13.44 -14.43 22.99
C ARG A 266 -13.93 -14.17 21.55
N ALA A 267 -14.86 -14.95 21.00
CA ALA A 267 -15.41 -14.78 19.66
C ALA A 267 -16.63 -13.85 19.58
N ARG A 268 -17.29 -13.52 20.70
CA ARG A 268 -18.28 -12.43 20.72
C ARG A 268 -17.62 -11.09 20.37
N GLU A 269 -16.42 -10.84 20.93
CA GLU A 269 -15.54 -9.75 20.52
C GLU A 269 -15.06 -9.86 19.06
N LEU A 270 -15.06 -11.06 18.47
CA LEU A 270 -14.65 -11.27 17.07
C LEU A 270 -15.77 -10.91 16.09
N LEU A 271 -17.03 -11.18 16.43
CA LEU A 271 -18.20 -10.91 15.58
C LEU A 271 -18.74 -9.47 15.70
N GLU A 272 -18.28 -8.70 16.68
CA GLU A 272 -18.59 -7.27 16.85
C GLU A 272 -17.67 -6.32 16.04
N ILE A 273 -16.71 -6.86 15.26
CA ILE A 273 -15.74 -6.13 14.39
C ILE A 273 -16.22 -6.11 12.93
#